data_AF-A0A950CQJ9-F1
#
_entry.id   AF-A0A950CQJ9-F1
#
_cell.length_a   1.000
_cell.length_b   1.000
_cell.length_c   1.000
_cell.angle_alpha   90.00
_cell.angle_beta   90.00
_cell.angle_gamma   90.00
#
_symmetry.space_group_name_H-M   'P 1'
#
loop_
_entity.id
_entity.type
_entity.pdbx_description
1 polymer ?
#
loop_
_entity_poly.entity_id
_entity_poly.type
_entity_poly.pdbx_seq_one_letter_code
_entity_poly.pdbx_strand_id
1 'polypeptide(L)'
;MPRMTTGETSAFTQVQTQARELLAKLRTDIRTKDAELRRLRQEESKLAALTGQASMTTIDGGMGVGRGARTRINWGDILAKLPKQFKASDIRAVRGLRDKRSSEIFAAITRWIDGGAVKRRDRGMYERLK
;
A
#
# COMPACT_ATOMS: atom_id res chain seq x y z
N MET A 1 4.85 34.03 44.84
CA MET A 1 3.72 33.80 43.91
C MET A 1 4.20 34.15 42.50
N PRO A 2 4.43 33.18 41.59
CA PRO A 2 4.87 33.50 40.24
C PRO A 2 3.66 33.87 39.36
N ARG A 3 3.75 35.01 38.68
CA ARG A 3 2.74 35.54 37.77
C ARG A 3 2.97 34.90 36.41
N MET A 4 2.24 33.84 36.07
CA MET A 4 2.26 33.27 34.72
C MET A 4 1.70 34.31 33.75
N THR A 5 2.49 34.61 32.72
CA THR A 5 2.22 35.62 31.71
C THR A 5 1.11 35.12 30.78
N THR A 6 0.03 35.89 30.68
CA THR A 6 -1.14 35.59 29.84
C THR A 6 -0.83 35.45 28.33
N GLY A 7 0.38 35.84 27.89
CA GLY A 7 0.83 35.72 26.51
C GLY A 7 1.24 34.30 26.09
N GLU A 8 1.77 33.47 27.00
CA GLU A 8 2.25 32.12 26.67
C GLU A 8 1.10 31.13 26.45
N THR A 9 0.04 31.23 27.27
CA THR A 9 -1.20 30.47 27.10
C THR A 9 -1.88 30.80 25.78
N SER A 10 -1.85 32.07 25.36
CA SER A 10 -2.45 32.54 24.11
C SER A 10 -1.73 31.95 22.89
N ALA A 11 -0.40 32.02 22.84
CA ALA A 11 0.38 31.46 21.72
C ALA A 11 0.18 29.94 21.55
N PHE A 12 0.12 29.19 22.66
CA PHE A 12 -0.14 27.75 22.61
C PHE A 12 -1.55 27.42 22.08
N THR A 13 -2.58 28.17 22.50
CA THR A 13 -3.94 27.97 21.99
C THR A 13 -4.06 28.28 20.48
N GLN A 14 -3.28 29.24 19.99
CA GLN A 14 -3.25 29.58 18.56
C GLN A 14 -2.63 28.45 17.73
N VAL A 15 -1.51 27.87 18.19
CA VAL A 15 -0.88 26.70 17.55
C VAL A 15 -1.82 25.49 17.57
N GLN A 16 -2.50 25.24 18.70
CA GLN A 16 -3.45 24.13 18.82
C GLN A 16 -4.63 24.28 17.84
N THR A 17 -5.11 25.50 17.64
CA THR A 17 -6.21 25.80 16.70
C THR A 17 -5.74 25.59 15.26
N GLN A 18 -4.56 26.08 14.89
CA GLN A 18 -3.96 25.86 13.56
C GLN A 18 -3.75 24.38 13.26
N ALA A 19 -3.28 23.59 14.24
CA ALA A 19 -3.09 22.16 14.07
C ALA A 19 -4.42 21.42 13.83
N ARG A 20 -5.49 21.82 14.53
CA ARG A 20 -6.84 21.24 14.34
C ARG A 20 -7.39 21.57 12.96
N GLU A 21 -7.22 22.80 12.49
CA GLU A 21 -7.62 23.21 11.13
C GLU A 21 -6.87 22.43 10.05
N LEU A 22 -5.55 22.27 10.21
CA LEU A 22 -4.73 21.48 9.28
C LEU A 22 -5.18 20.02 9.23
N LEU A 23 -5.43 19.41 10.39
CA LEU A 23 -5.93 18.03 10.47
C LEU A 23 -7.32 17.88 9.85
N ALA A 24 -8.20 18.86 10.05
CA ALA A 24 -9.50 18.88 9.42
C ALA A 24 -9.35 18.93 7.89
N LYS A 25 -8.52 19.84 7.37
CA LYS A 25 -8.24 19.98 5.94
C LYS A 25 -7.68 18.70 5.33
N LEU A 26 -6.67 18.10 5.97
CA LEU A 26 -6.07 16.83 5.53
C LEU A 26 -7.09 15.70 5.46
N ARG A 27 -8.01 15.61 6.43
CA ARG A 27 -9.08 14.60 6.42
C ARG A 27 -10.02 14.80 5.24
N THR A 28 -10.38 16.04 4.92
CA THR A 28 -11.24 16.35 3.77
C THR A 28 -10.53 16.04 2.45
N ASP A 29 -9.24 16.37 2.35
CA ASP A 29 -8.42 16.08 1.16
C ASP A 29 -8.31 14.57 0.93
N ILE A 30 -8.04 13.79 1.98
CA ILE A 30 -7.99 12.31 1.90
C ILE A 30 -9.33 11.77 1.37
N ARG A 31 -10.46 12.22 1.93
CA ARG A 31 -11.79 11.77 1.48
C ARG A 31 -12.06 12.13 0.02
N THR A 32 -11.68 13.33 -0.39
CA THR A 32 -11.82 13.80 -1.78
C THR A 32 -10.98 12.94 -2.72
N LYS A 33 -9.72 12.65 -2.35
CA LYS A 33 -8.82 11.82 -3.14
C LYS A 33 -9.25 10.36 -3.20
N ASP A 34 -9.77 9.81 -2.11
CA ASP A 34 -10.35 8.46 -2.12
C ASP A 34 -11.59 8.37 -3.02
N ALA A 35 -12.44 9.40 -3.04
CA ALA A 35 -13.59 9.46 -3.94
C ALA A 35 -13.16 9.56 -5.41
N GLU A 36 -12.15 10.40 -5.69
CA GLU A 36 -11.54 10.54 -7.02
C GLU A 36 -10.96 9.20 -7.52
N LEU A 37 -10.19 8.50 -6.67
CA LEU A 37 -9.65 7.18 -6.99
C LEU A 37 -10.75 6.14 -7.28
N ARG A 38 -11.83 6.13 -6.49
CA ARG A 38 -12.97 5.23 -6.73
C ARG A 38 -13.63 5.51 -8.07
N ARG A 39 -13.83 6.79 -8.41
CA ARG A 39 -14.41 7.21 -9.68
C ARG A 39 -13.51 6.79 -10.85
N LEU A 40 -12.21 7.07 -10.79
CA LEU A 40 -11.26 6.70 -11.83
C LEU A 40 -11.22 5.19 -12.07
N ARG A 41 -11.27 4.38 -11.01
CA ARG A 41 -11.35 2.90 -11.14
C ARG A 41 -12.65 2.45 -11.82
N GLN A 42 -13.78 3.11 -11.54
CA GLN A 42 -15.04 2.80 -12.21
C GLN A 42 -14.98 3.20 -13.69
N GLU A 43 -14.41 4.35 -14.03
CA GLU A 43 -14.21 4.79 -15.41
C GLU A 43 -13.28 3.83 -16.16
N GLU A 44 -12.17 3.42 -15.55
CA GLU A 44 -11.26 2.40 -16.08
C GLU A 44 -11.99 1.09 -16.37
N SER A 45 -12.83 0.61 -15.44
CA SER A 45 -13.62 -0.61 -15.65
C SER A 45 -14.63 -0.52 -16.81
N LYS A 46 -15.24 0.66 -16.99
CA LYS A 46 -16.19 0.92 -18.08
C LYS A 46 -15.48 0.97 -19.43
N LEU A 47 -14.32 1.62 -19.48
CA LEU A 47 -13.49 1.68 -20.68
C LEU A 47 -12.98 0.29 -21.06
N ALA A 48 -12.53 -0.52 -20.10
CA ALA A 48 -12.11 -1.90 -20.33
C ALA A 48 -13.24 -2.77 -20.92
N ALA A 49 -14.48 -2.55 -20.48
CA ALA A 49 -15.65 -3.24 -21.03
C ALA A 49 -15.95 -2.84 -22.49
N LEU A 50 -15.72 -1.57 -22.85
CA LEU A 50 -15.99 -1.03 -24.19
C LEU A 50 -14.92 -1.39 -25.22
N THR A 51 -13.65 -1.48 -24.83
CA THR A 51 -12.55 -1.81 -25.75
C THR A 51 -12.43 -3.31 -26.06
N GLY A 52 -13.36 -4.13 -25.58
CA GLY A 52 -13.26 -5.59 -25.70
C GLY A 52 -12.10 -6.18 -24.91
N GLN A 53 -11.37 -5.37 -24.13
CA GLN A 53 -10.46 -5.82 -23.07
C GLN A 53 -11.25 -6.26 -21.84
N ALA A 54 -12.28 -7.07 -22.03
CA ALA A 54 -12.92 -7.84 -20.98
C ALA A 54 -12.02 -9.02 -20.53
N SER A 55 -10.70 -8.81 -20.48
CA SER A 55 -9.71 -9.78 -20.01
C SER A 55 -8.40 -9.08 -19.66
N MET A 56 -8.40 -8.26 -18.60
CA MET A 56 -7.25 -8.21 -17.68
C MET A 56 -7.49 -7.34 -16.45
N THR A 57 -8.61 -7.51 -15.76
CA THR A 57 -8.62 -7.16 -14.33
C THR A 57 -9.48 -8.13 -13.56
N THR A 58 -8.80 -8.82 -12.63
CA THR A 58 -9.31 -9.62 -11.51
C THR A 58 -9.96 -10.97 -11.81
N ILE A 59 -9.12 -11.97 -12.11
CA ILE A 59 -9.26 -13.34 -11.60
C ILE A 59 -7.89 -13.66 -10.98
N ASP A 60 -7.70 -13.46 -9.68
CA ASP A 60 -7.77 -14.56 -8.70
C ASP A 60 -7.85 -15.95 -9.35
N GLY A 61 -6.72 -16.44 -9.87
CA GLY A 61 -6.60 -17.78 -10.46
C GLY A 61 -6.68 -17.83 -11.99
N GLY A 62 -5.55 -17.56 -12.66
CA GLY A 62 -5.44 -17.76 -14.10
C GLY A 62 -4.12 -18.44 -14.47
N MET A 63 -4.18 -19.74 -14.73
CA MET A 63 -3.13 -20.48 -15.43
C MET A 63 -2.81 -19.77 -16.75
N GLY A 64 -1.61 -19.21 -16.88
CA GLY A 64 -1.08 -18.69 -18.14
C GLY A 64 0.24 -19.38 -18.44
N VAL A 65 0.17 -20.54 -19.08
CA VAL A 65 1.31 -21.21 -19.71
C VAL A 65 1.72 -20.34 -20.90
N GLY A 66 2.86 -19.65 -20.81
CA GLY A 66 3.34 -18.81 -21.90
C GLY A 66 4.79 -18.38 -21.68
N ARG A 67 5.72 -19.13 -22.28
CA ARG A 67 7.14 -18.79 -22.39
C ARG A 67 7.29 -17.37 -22.95
N GLY A 68 8.11 -16.53 -22.29
CA GLY A 68 8.88 -15.49 -22.99
C GLY A 68 8.48 -14.02 -22.81
N ALA A 69 7.40 -13.69 -22.10
CA ALA A 69 7.09 -12.28 -21.78
C ALA A 69 7.37 -12.00 -20.30
N ARG A 70 8.02 -10.87 -20.02
CA ARG A 70 8.37 -10.40 -18.66
C ARG A 70 7.09 -10.00 -17.92
N THR A 71 6.27 -10.97 -17.54
CA THR A 71 4.98 -10.77 -16.87
C THR A 71 5.22 -9.96 -15.61
N ARG A 72 4.58 -8.79 -15.51
CA ARG A 72 4.67 -7.94 -14.33
C ARG A 72 4.22 -8.76 -13.13
N ILE A 73 5.11 -8.89 -12.15
CA ILE A 73 4.82 -9.64 -10.94
C ILE A 73 3.77 -8.88 -10.14
N ASN A 74 2.63 -9.51 -9.87
CA ASN A 74 1.67 -8.99 -8.91
C ASN A 74 2.13 -9.34 -7.49
N TRP A 75 2.79 -8.38 -6.85
CA TRP A 75 3.28 -8.52 -5.48
C TRP A 75 2.14 -8.64 -4.45
N GLY A 76 0.93 -8.14 -4.74
CA GLY A 76 -0.22 -8.35 -3.86
C GLY A 76 -0.62 -9.81 -3.74
N ASP A 77 -0.70 -10.50 -4.89
CA ASP A 77 -1.07 -11.92 -4.94
C ASP A 77 0.00 -12.81 -4.29
N ILE A 78 1.27 -12.40 -4.36
CA ILE A 78 2.36 -13.10 -3.66
C ILE A 78 2.15 -12.99 -2.16
N LEU A 79 1.89 -11.79 -1.64
CA LEU A 79 1.67 -11.60 -0.21
C LEU A 79 0.48 -12.41 0.32
N ALA A 80 -0.56 -12.59 -0.50
CA ALA A 80 -1.72 -13.42 -0.16
C ALA A 80 -1.35 -14.91 0.03
N LYS A 81 -0.38 -15.42 -0.72
CA LYS A 81 0.07 -16.82 -0.72
C LYS A 81 1.14 -17.13 0.33
N LEU A 82 1.74 -16.10 0.92
CA LEU A 82 2.76 -16.28 1.96
C LEU A 82 2.13 -16.65 3.31
N PRO A 83 2.84 -17.42 4.13
CA PRO A 83 2.43 -17.67 5.51
C PRO A 83 2.33 -16.36 6.30
N LYS A 84 1.54 -16.37 7.39
CA LYS A 84 1.31 -15.19 8.23
C LYS A 84 2.62 -14.57 8.73
N GLN A 85 3.62 -15.40 9.00
CA GLN A 85 4.99 -14.99 9.26
C GLN A 85 5.88 -15.59 8.17
N PHE A 86 6.68 -14.76 7.51
CA PHE A 86 7.53 -15.17 6.40
C PHE A 86 8.89 -14.48 6.40
N LYS A 87 9.86 -15.10 5.73
CA LYS A 87 11.19 -14.57 5.42
C LYS A 87 11.31 -14.23 3.94
N ALA A 88 12.34 -13.47 3.59
CA ALA A 88 12.64 -13.18 2.18
C ALA A 88 12.94 -14.45 1.35
N SER A 89 13.42 -15.53 1.99
CA SER A 89 13.57 -16.85 1.38
C SER A 89 12.24 -17.44 0.90
N ASP A 90 11.18 -17.23 1.66
CA ASP A 90 9.86 -17.84 1.40
C ASP A 90 9.21 -17.19 0.17
N ILE A 91 9.53 -15.91 -0.09
CA ILE A 91 9.13 -15.20 -1.31
C ILE A 91 9.75 -15.83 -2.56
N ARG A 92 11.01 -16.28 -2.47
CA ARG A 92 11.69 -16.95 -3.60
C ARG A 92 11.16 -18.35 -3.87
N ALA A 93 10.55 -19.00 -2.87
CA ALA A 93 9.92 -20.29 -3.02
C ALA A 93 8.62 -20.21 -3.85
N VAL A 94 8.05 -19.01 -4.02
CA VAL A 94 6.87 -18.80 -4.87
C VAL A 94 7.28 -18.95 -6.36
N ARG A 95 6.49 -19.75 -7.10
CA ARG A 95 6.73 -20.05 -8.52
C ARG A 95 6.86 -18.76 -9.32
N GLY A 96 7.97 -18.62 -10.07
CA GLY A 96 8.25 -17.44 -10.91
C GLY A 96 9.10 -16.35 -10.26
N LEU A 97 9.49 -16.50 -8.98
CA LEU A 97 10.35 -15.54 -8.25
C LEU A 97 11.77 -16.03 -7.96
N ARG A 98 12.10 -17.28 -8.32
CA ARG A 98 13.42 -17.88 -8.06
C ARG A 98 14.57 -17.08 -8.68
N ASP A 99 14.35 -16.53 -9.88
CA ASP A 99 15.35 -15.79 -10.65
C ASP A 99 15.26 -14.26 -10.46
N LYS A 100 14.38 -13.79 -9.57
CA LYS A 100 14.21 -12.35 -9.33
C LYS A 100 15.34 -11.82 -8.45
N ARG A 101 15.76 -10.58 -8.74
CA ARG A 101 16.86 -9.95 -8.01
C ARG A 101 16.43 -9.72 -6.56
N SER A 102 17.34 -9.92 -5.62
CA SER A 102 17.11 -9.63 -4.20
C SER A 102 16.59 -8.21 -3.98
N SER A 103 17.10 -7.24 -4.76
CA SER A 103 16.66 -5.84 -4.69
C SER A 103 15.18 -5.66 -5.02
N GLU A 104 14.65 -6.39 -6.01
CA GLU A 104 13.22 -6.34 -6.37
C GLU A 104 12.35 -6.91 -5.26
N ILE A 105 12.80 -8.01 -4.64
CA ILE A 105 12.12 -8.64 -3.49
C ILE A 105 12.08 -7.67 -2.30
N PHE A 106 13.22 -7.07 -1.96
CA PHE A 106 13.26 -6.11 -0.85
C PHE A 106 12.48 -4.83 -1.16
N ALA A 107 12.49 -4.34 -2.39
CA ALA A 107 11.64 -3.22 -2.79
C ALA A 107 10.15 -3.53 -2.62
N ALA A 108 9.72 -4.76 -2.95
CA ALA A 108 8.35 -5.19 -2.72
C ALA A 108 8.00 -5.26 -1.23
N ILE A 109 8.90 -5.82 -0.41
CA ILE A 109 8.72 -5.87 1.05
C ILE A 109 8.60 -4.46 1.63
N THR A 110 9.48 -3.53 1.24
CA THR A 110 9.41 -2.13 1.69
C THR A 110 8.05 -1.52 1.34
N ARG A 111 7.55 -1.73 0.12
CA ARG A 111 6.21 -1.25 -0.28
C ARG A 111 5.09 -1.85 0.56
N TRP A 112 5.19 -3.13 0.97
CA TRP A 112 4.19 -3.74 1.85
C TRP A 112 4.24 -3.17 3.28
N ILE A 113 5.43 -2.79 3.76
CA ILE A 113 5.61 -2.14 5.06
C ILE A 113 5.03 -0.73 5.02
N ASP A 114 5.39 0.07 4.01
CA ASP A 114 4.91 1.44 3.84
C ASP A 114 3.39 1.47 3.64
N GLY A 115 2.84 0.48 2.94
CA GLY A 115 1.41 0.29 2.75
C GLY A 115 0.67 -0.32 3.95
N GLY A 116 1.37 -0.63 5.05
CA GLY A 116 0.77 -1.20 6.28
C GLY A 116 0.21 -2.61 6.11
N ALA A 117 0.58 -3.33 5.05
CA ALA A 117 0.16 -4.72 4.82
C ALA A 117 1.04 -5.72 5.59
N VAL A 118 2.28 -5.33 5.91
CA VAL A 118 3.29 -6.16 6.56
C VAL A 118 3.98 -5.36 7.67
N LYS A 119 4.30 -6.03 8.78
CA LYS A 119 5.11 -5.50 9.88
C LYS A 119 6.43 -6.26 9.98
N ARG A 120 7.52 -5.54 10.19
CA ARG A 120 8.82 -6.15 10.53
C ARG A 120 8.78 -6.58 11.99
N ARG A 121 9.10 -7.85 12.27
CA ARG A 121 9.13 -8.40 13.63
C ARG A 121 10.55 -8.46 14.16
N ASP A 122 11.35 -9.35 13.57
CA ASP A 122 12.70 -9.68 14.05
C ASP A 122 13.69 -9.77 12.88
N ARG A 123 14.96 -10.13 13.12
CA ARG A 123 16.04 -10.21 12.09
C ARG A 123 15.64 -11.00 10.84
N GLY A 124 15.09 -10.30 9.85
CA GLY A 124 14.66 -10.86 8.57
C GLY A 124 13.29 -11.55 8.58
N MET A 125 12.52 -11.41 9.66
CA MET A 125 11.17 -11.97 9.79
C MET A 125 10.11 -10.87 9.61
N TYR A 126 9.15 -11.16 8.75
CA TYR A 126 8.04 -10.28 8.41
C TYR A 126 6.73 -10.95 8.78
N GLU A 127 5.76 -10.16 9.23
CA GLU A 127 4.42 -10.62 9.56
C GLU A 127 3.38 -9.87 8.75
N ARG A 128 2.43 -10.59 8.16
CA ARG A 128 1.29 -10.01 7.46
C ARG A 128 0.23 -9.55 8.46
N LEU A 129 -0.28 -8.33 8.28
CA LEU A 129 -1.27 -7.71 9.17
C LEU A 129 -2.73 -7.99 8.77
N LYS A 130 -2.94 -8.72 7.67
CA LYS A 130 -4.25 -9.17 7.16
C LYS A 130 -4.27 -10.68 6.94
#